data_AF-A0A5E5AGI2-F1
#
_entry.id   AF-A0A5E5AGI2-F1
#
_cell.length_a   1.000
_cell.length_b   1.000
_cell.length_c   1.000
_cell.angle_alpha   90.00
_cell.angle_beta   90.00
_cell.angle_gamma   90.00
#
_symmetry.space_group_name_H-M   'P 1'
#
loop_
_entity.id
_entity.type
_entity.pdbx_description
1 polymer ?
#
loop_
_entity_poly.entity_id
_entity_poly.type
_entity_poly.pdbx_seq_one_letter_code
_entity_poly.pdbx_strand_id
1 'polypeptide(L)'
;MEKHHEAQLNQALDDLYLVGHVSIRWDYFYHWYNIDRLAKAPWRDIETRWAELCEAKGFKKPVGIVVVQKPHFAVFRRNLLASEKEQTLSDLAS
;
A
#
# COMPACT_ATOMS: atom_id res chain seq x y z
N MET A 1 -14.94 -5.65 -8.24
CA MET A 1 -13.65 -6.37 -8.24
C MET A 1 -13.95 -7.86 -8.14
N GLU A 2 -13.25 -8.71 -8.90
CA GLU A 2 -13.37 -10.16 -8.75
C GLU A 2 -12.73 -10.63 -7.43
N LYS A 3 -13.21 -11.73 -6.84
CA LYS A 3 -12.73 -12.22 -5.54
C LYS A 3 -11.22 -12.46 -5.50
N HIS A 4 -10.66 -12.94 -6.61
CA HIS A 4 -9.23 -13.23 -6.68
C HIS A 4 -8.37 -11.96 -6.76
N HIS A 5 -8.85 -10.91 -7.43
CA HIS A 5 -8.23 -9.58 -7.44
C HIS A 5 -8.29 -8.92 -6.06
N GLU A 6 -9.40 -9.09 -5.36
CA GLU A 6 -9.54 -8.60 -3.98
C GLU A 6 -8.54 -9.26 -3.04
N ALA A 7 -8.33 -10.57 -3.15
CA ALA A 7 -7.31 -11.27 -2.37
C ALA A 7 -5.90 -10.76 -2.68
N GLN A 8 -5.58 -10.50 -3.95
CA GLN A 8 -4.28 -9.95 -4.36
C GLN A 8 -4.06 -8.54 -3.82
N LEU A 9 -5.08 -7.68 -3.85
CA LEU A 9 -5.02 -6.35 -3.25
C LEU A 9 -4.80 -6.42 -1.75
N ASN A 10 -5.55 -7.27 -1.05
CA ASN A 10 -5.42 -7.44 0.39
C ASN A 10 -4.01 -7.94 0.75
N GLN A 11 -3.46 -8.90 0.00
CA GLN A 11 -2.07 -9.34 0.19
C GLN A 11 -1.07 -8.19 -0.02
N ALA A 12 -1.27 -7.34 -1.02
CA ALA A 12 -0.41 -6.18 -1.24
C ALA A 12 -0.48 -5.18 -0.07
N LEU A 13 -1.63 -5.02 0.58
CA LEU A 13 -1.79 -4.20 1.79
C LEU A 13 -1.14 -4.84 3.01
N ASP A 14 -1.22 -6.16 3.16
CA ASP A 14 -0.48 -6.88 4.20
C ASP A 14 1.03 -6.72 4.02
N ASP A 15 1.53 -6.81 2.79
CA ASP A 15 2.94 -6.57 2.47
C ASP A 15 3.33 -5.11 2.76
N LEU A 16 2.48 -4.15 2.42
CA LEU A 16 2.69 -2.74 2.77
C LEU A 16 2.79 -2.55 4.30
N TYR A 17 1.95 -3.24 5.07
CA TYR A 17 2.00 -3.22 6.53
C TYR A 17 3.30 -3.83 7.05
N LEU A 18 3.67 -5.02 6.60
CA LEU A 18 4.83 -5.75 7.13
C LEU A 18 6.17 -5.16 6.69
N VAL A 19 6.28 -4.76 5.42
CA VAL A 19 7.54 -4.37 4.77
C VAL A 19 7.70 -2.86 4.65
N GLY A 20 6.61 -2.10 4.80
CA GLY A 20 6.61 -0.64 4.69
C GLY A 20 6.42 -0.13 3.26
N HIS A 21 6.50 -0.98 2.24
CA HIS A 21 6.26 -0.61 0.86
C HIS A 21 5.75 -1.77 -0.01
N VAL A 22 5.03 -1.46 -1.07
CA VAL A 22 4.63 -2.41 -2.12
C VAL A 22 4.60 -1.70 -3.48
N SER A 23 4.93 -2.42 -4.55
CA SER A 23 4.80 -1.91 -5.93
C SER A 23 3.70 -2.68 -6.67
N ILE A 24 2.72 -1.96 -7.21
CA ILE A 24 1.61 -2.52 -7.98
C ILE A 24 1.72 -2.00 -9.40
N ARG A 25 1.76 -2.90 -10.39
CA ARG A 25 1.79 -2.50 -11.81
C ARG A 25 0.45 -1.89 -12.22
N TRP A 26 0.48 -0.92 -13.14
CA TRP A 26 -0.75 -0.25 -13.59
C TRP A 26 -1.72 -1.18 -14.30
N ASP A 27 -1.23 -2.15 -15.07
CA ASP A 27 -2.08 -3.12 -15.76
C ASP A 27 -2.85 -4.00 -14.77
N TYR A 28 -2.21 -4.45 -13.68
CA TYR A 28 -2.91 -5.15 -12.60
C TYR A 28 -3.90 -4.23 -11.90
N PHE A 29 -3.51 -3.00 -11.59
CA PHE A 29 -4.40 -2.03 -10.96
C PHE A 29 -5.68 -1.79 -11.79
N TYR A 30 -5.52 -1.57 -13.10
CA TYR A 30 -6.63 -1.40 -14.04
C TYR A 30 -7.49 -2.65 -14.14
N HIS A 31 -6.87 -3.82 -14.20
CA HIS A 31 -7.57 -5.09 -14.26
C HIS A 31 -8.37 -5.39 -12.99
N TRP A 32 -7.79 -5.16 -11.81
CA TRP A 32 -8.43 -5.39 -10.51
C TRP A 32 -9.70 -4.55 -10.34
N TYR A 33 -9.61 -3.27 -10.69
CA TYR A 33 -10.74 -2.34 -10.58
C TYR A 33 -11.68 -2.35 -11.80
N ASN A 34 -11.33 -3.07 -12.86
CA ASN A 34 -12.03 -3.07 -14.14
C ASN A 34 -12.25 -1.64 -14.67
N ILE A 35 -11.15 -0.87 -14.76
CA ILE A 35 -11.14 0.52 -15.21
C ILE A 35 -10.09 0.74 -16.30
N ASP A 36 -10.38 1.62 -17.25
CA ASP A 36 -9.44 2.00 -18.31
C ASP A 36 -8.61 3.26 -17.98
N ARG A 37 -9.00 3.98 -16.93
CA ARG A 37 -8.34 5.20 -16.48
C ARG A 37 -8.43 5.34 -14.97
N LEU A 38 -7.36 5.87 -14.35
CA LEU A 38 -7.35 6.20 -12.94
C LEU A 38 -8.47 7.19 -12.56
N ALA A 39 -9.33 6.75 -11.65
CA ALA A 39 -10.40 7.54 -11.04
C ALA A 39 -10.18 7.67 -9.52
N LYS A 40 -11.01 8.47 -8.84
CA LYS A 40 -10.93 8.62 -7.38
C LYS A 40 -11.38 7.38 -6.60
N ALA A 41 -12.27 6.56 -7.19
CA ALA A 41 -12.90 5.45 -6.50
C ALA A 41 -11.91 4.36 -6.03
N PRO A 42 -10.96 3.86 -6.86
CA PRO A 42 -9.94 2.91 -6.41
C PRO A 42 -9.13 3.41 -5.22
N TRP A 43 -8.74 4.69 -5.22
CA TRP A 43 -7.94 5.26 -4.13
C TRP A 43 -8.71 5.27 -2.81
N ARG A 44 -10.01 5.57 -2.85
CA ARG A 44 -10.87 5.54 -1.65
C ARG A 44 -11.05 4.12 -1.12
N ASP A 45 -11.23 3.14 -2.00
CA ASP A 45 -11.33 1.74 -1.60
C ASP A 45 -10.03 1.26 -0.92
N ILE A 46 -8.87 1.59 -1.48
CA ILE A 46 -7.57 1.30 -0.88
C ILE A 46 -7.42 1.99 0.48
N GLU A 47 -7.80 3.27 0.58
CA GLU A 47 -7.76 4.02 1.84
C GLU A 47 -8.66 3.40 2.91
N THR A 48 -9.87 2.97 2.56
CA THR A 48 -10.79 2.26 3.46
C THR A 48 -10.20 0.93 3.92
N ARG A 49 -9.76 0.07 2.99
CA ARG A 49 -9.16 -1.23 3.31
C ARG A 49 -7.91 -1.10 4.18
N TRP A 50 -7.10 -0.09 3.90
CA TRP A 50 -5.92 0.21 4.71
C TRP A 50 -6.29 0.67 6.12
N ALA A 51 -7.31 1.51 6.26
CA ALA A 51 -7.80 1.95 7.56
C ALA A 51 -8.32 0.77 8.39
N GLU A 52 -9.09 -0.13 7.78
CA GLU A 52 -9.58 -1.37 8.41
C GLU A 52 -8.43 -2.29 8.83
N LEU A 53 -7.42 -2.47 7.97
CA LEU A 53 -6.23 -3.23 8.31
C LEU A 53 -5.47 -2.61 9.50
N CYS A 54 -5.27 -1.30 9.50
CA CYS A 54 -4.63 -0.59 10.61
C CYS A 54 -5.42 -0.78 11.91
N GLU A 55 -6.74 -0.65 11.88
CA GLU A 55 -7.60 -0.88 13.04
C GLU A 55 -7.46 -2.32 13.57
N ALA A 56 -7.49 -3.31 12.67
CA ALA A 56 -7.30 -4.73 13.02
C ALA A 56 -5.91 -5.03 13.62
N LYS A 57 -4.89 -4.22 13.29
CA LYS A 57 -3.54 -4.31 13.89
C LYS A 57 -3.40 -3.48 15.17
N GLY A 58 -4.47 -2.85 15.66
CA GLY A 58 -4.51 -2.13 16.92
C GLY A 58 -4.17 -0.63 16.82
N PHE A 59 -4.12 -0.06 15.62
CA PHE A 59 -3.89 1.37 15.44
C PHE A 59 -5.18 2.16 15.64
N LYS A 60 -5.14 3.23 16.46
CA LYS A 60 -6.28 4.14 16.68
C LYS A 60 -6.56 5.05 15.48
N LYS A 61 -5.57 5.22 14.60
CA LYS A 61 -5.66 6.01 13.36
C LYS A 61 -4.87 5.28 12.27
N PRO A 62 -5.31 5.32 11.01
CA PRO A 62 -4.56 4.72 9.91
C PRO A 62 -3.16 5.30 9.82
N VAL A 63 -2.17 4.45 9.59
CA VAL A 63 -0.80 4.90 9.32
C VAL A 63 -0.79 5.63 7.99
N GLY A 64 -0.11 6.78 7.90
CA GLY A 64 -0.06 7.54 6.66
C GLY A 64 0.58 6.74 5.52
N ILE A 65 -0.01 6.79 4.32
CA ILE A 65 0.53 6.23 3.08
C ILE A 65 0.87 7.36 2.10
N VAL A 66 2.01 7.22 1.42
CA VAL A 66 2.40 7.99 0.25
C VAL A 66 2.39 7.07 -0.97
N VAL A 67 1.82 7.54 -2.07
CA VAL A 67 1.83 6.83 -3.36
C VAL A 67 2.75 7.56 -4.34
N VAL A 68 3.80 6.88 -4.80
CA VAL A 68 4.70 7.38 -5.85
C VAL A 68 4.28 6.78 -7.18
N GLN A 69 3.80 7.62 -8.08
CA GLN A 69 3.44 7.21 -9.43
C GLN A 69 4.68 7.11 -10.32
N LYS A 70 4.86 5.95 -10.94
CA LYS A 70 5.91 5.71 -11.95
C LYS A 70 5.25 5.29 -13.28
N PRO A 71 5.98 5.27 -14.41
CA PRO A 71 5.39 4.96 -15.71
C PRO A 71 4.65 3.61 -15.78
N HIS A 72 5.11 2.59 -15.04
CA HIS A 72 4.53 1.23 -15.12
C HIS A 72 3.94 0.73 -13.80
N PHE A 73 4.10 1.49 -12.70
CA PHE A 73 3.69 1.05 -11.38
C PHE A 73 3.37 2.21 -10.44
N ALA A 74 2.51 1.94 -9.46
CA ALA A 74 2.35 2.73 -8.26
C ALA A 74 3.18 2.09 -7.14
N VAL A 75 4.05 2.87 -6.49
CA VAL A 75 4.74 2.44 -5.27
C VAL A 75 4.02 3.03 -4.07
N PHE A 76 3.41 2.19 -3.26
CA PHE A 76 2.83 2.57 -1.99
C PHE A 76 3.90 2.46 -0.91
N ARG A 77 3.99 3.46 -0.05
CA ARG A 77 4.92 3.51 1.07
C ARG A 77 4.14 3.98 2.29
N ARG A 78 4.20 3.25 3.39
CA ARG A 78 3.66 3.76 4.67
C ARG A 78 4.74 4.50 5.44
N ASN A 79 4.32 5.38 6.33
CA ASN A 79 5.20 5.98 7.32
C ASN A 79 5.78 4.89 8.24
N LEU A 80 6.93 5.18 8.84
CA LEU A 80 7.54 4.34 9.87
C LEU A 80 6.60 4.21 11.06
N LEU A 81 6.50 2.99 11.59
CA LEU A 81 5.84 2.69 12.85
C LEU A 81 6.74 3.12 14.00
N ALA A 82 6.15 3.37 15.17
CA ALA A 82 6.90 3.76 16.37
C ALA A 82 7.94 2.71 16.81
N SER A 83 7.75 1.44 16.43
CA SER A 83 8.67 0.33 16.74
C SER A 83 9.84 0.21 15.75
N GLU A 84 9.76 0.90 14.61
CA GLU A 84 10.77 0.81 13.55
C GLU A 84 11.86 1.86 13.75
N LYS A 85 13.06 1.54 13.25
CA LYS A 85 14.22 2.44 13.30
C LYS A 85 14.68 2.71 11.89
N GLU A 86 14.93 3.98 11.58
CA GLU A 86 15.59 4.38 10.34
C GLU A 86 17.09 4.41 10.59
N GLN A 87 17.85 3.82 9.69
CA GLN A 87 19.31 3.85 9.67
C GLN A 87 19.75 4.03 8.23
N THR A 88 20.76 4.87 8.01
CA THR A 88 21.39 4.99 6.70
C THR A 88 22.40 3.86 6.50
N LEU A 89 22.76 3.57 5.25
CA LEU A 89 23.85 2.62 4.97
C LEU A 89 25.17 3.08 5.60
N SER A 90 25.41 4.39 5.68
CA SER A 90 26.58 4.95 6.33
C SER A 90 26.61 4.65 7.83
N ASP A 91 25.46 4.64 8.51
CA ASP A 91 25.36 4.31 9.95
C ASP A 91 25.63 2.82 10.22
N LEU A 92 25.45 1.95 9.22
CA LEU A 92 25.62 0.49 9.33
C LEU A 92 27.02 0.02 8.90
N ALA A 93 27.73 0.83 8.12
CA ALA A 93 29.05 0.51 7.58
C ALA A 93 30.21 0.88 8.53
N SER A 94 29.91 1.49 9.68
CA SER A 94 30.84 1.85 10.76
C SER A 94 30.89 0.80 11.85
#